data_AF-A0A535K7L5-F1
#
_entry.id   AF-A0A535K7L5-F1
#
_cell.length_a   1.000
_cell.length_b   1.000
_cell.length_c   1.000
_cell.angle_alpha   90.00
_cell.angle_beta   90.00
_cell.angle_gamma   90.00
#
_symmetry.space_group_name_H-M   'P 1'
#
loop_
_entity.id
_entity.type
_entity.pdbx_description
1 polymer ?
#
loop_
_entity_poly.entity_id
_entity_poly.type
_entity_poly.pdbx_seq_one_letter_code
_entity_poly.pdbx_strand_id
1 'polypeptide(L)' 'MPADARDRASILVVDDDPKIRDLVRMYLEREGFAVETASDGLAAVAAVRE' A
#
# COMPACT_ATOMS: atom_id res chain seq x y z
N MET A 1 13.40 -21.15 -9.56
CA MET A 1 12.17 -20.66 -10.22
C MET A 1 11.82 -19.31 -9.62
N PRO A 2 11.88 -18.19 -10.35
CA PRO A 2 11.17 -16.99 -9.91
C PRO A 2 10.08 -16.70 -10.93
N ALA A 3 8.84 -16.97 -10.55
CA ALA A 3 7.70 -16.33 -11.17
C ALA A 3 7.78 -14.83 -10.87
N ASP A 4 7.46 -14.05 -11.88
CA ASP A 4 7.67 -12.62 -12.02
C ASP A 4 7.33 -11.80 -10.78
N ALA A 5 8.33 -11.07 -10.26
CA ALA A 5 8.15 -10.02 -9.25
C ALA A 5 7.38 -8.79 -9.78
N ARG A 6 6.83 -8.85 -11.00
CA ARG A 6 6.12 -7.75 -11.68
C ARG A 6 4.60 -7.79 -11.50
N ASP A 7 4.04 -8.87 -10.94
CA ASP A 7 2.58 -9.08 -10.85
C ASP A 7 2.02 -9.09 -9.41
N ARG A 8 2.81 -8.67 -8.41
CA ARG A 8 2.23 -8.39 -7.08
C ARG A 8 1.61 -7.00 -7.12
N ALA A 9 0.29 -6.95 -7.32
CA ALA A 9 -0.46 -5.70 -7.29
C ALA A 9 -0.09 -4.88 -6.04
N SER A 10 0.49 -3.69 -6.24
CA SER A 10 0.82 -2.76 -5.17
C SER A 10 -0.41 -1.93 -4.81
N ILE A 11 -0.74 -1.88 -3.53
CA ILE A 11 -1.93 -1.19 -3.02
C ILE A 11 -1.48 0.01 -2.20
N LEU A 12 -1.93 1.21 -2.56
CA LEU A 12 -1.71 2.42 -1.78
C LEU A 12 -2.94 2.72 -0.92
N VAL A 13 -2.75 2.77 0.39
CA VAL A 13 -3.80 3.10 1.37
C VAL A 13 -3.59 4.54 1.85
N VAL A 14 -4.58 5.39 1.64
CA VAL A 14 -4.55 6.81 2.05
C VAL A 14 -5.60 7.04 3.12
N ASP A 15 -5.17 7.31 4.34
CA ASP A 15 -6.05 7.55 5.48
C ASP A 15 -5.35 8.48 6.49
N ASP A 16 -6.10 9.45 7.02
CA ASP A 16 -5.64 10.43 8.00
C ASP A 16 -5.60 9.86 9.44
N ASP A 17 -6.35 8.79 9.71
CA ASP A 17 -6.27 8.05 10.97
C ASP A 17 -5.18 6.95 10.90
N PRO A 18 -4.08 7.07 11.67
CA PRO A 18 -3.01 6.06 11.66
C PRO A 18 -3.49 4.67 12.10
N LYS A 19 -4.51 4.56 12.96
CA LYS A 19 -5.01 3.27 13.45
C LYS A 19 -5.72 2.49 12.35
N ILE A 20 -6.55 3.18 11.56
CA ILE A 20 -7.27 2.57 10.43
C ILE A 20 -6.27 2.20 9.34
N ARG A 21 -5.34 3.10 9.03
CA ARG A 21 -4.28 2.85 8.03
C ARG A 21 -3.45 1.62 8.33
N ASP A 22 -2.99 1.48 9.57
CA ASP A 22 -2.19 0.32 9.99
C ASP A 22 -3.00 -0.98 9.98
N LEU A 23 -4.28 -0.92 10.37
CA LEU A 23 -5.17 -2.07 10.30
C LEU A 23 -5.36 -2.55 8.86
N VAL A 24 -5.67 -1.64 7.93
CA VAL A 24 -5.84 -1.97 6.51
C VAL A 24 -4.54 -2.50 5.91
N ARG A 25 -3.39 -1.90 6.25
CA ARG A 25 -2.08 -2.39 5.83
C ARG A 25 -1.86 -3.84 6.26
N MET A 26 -2.04 -4.13 7.54
CA MET A 26 -1.86 -5.48 8.08
C MET A 26 -2.76 -6.52 7.39
N TYR A 27 -4.02 -6.16 7.10
CA TYR A 27 -4.93 -7.07 6.39
C TYR A 27 -4.44 -7.38 4.97
N LEU A 28 -4.07 -6.35 4.21
CA LEU A 28 -3.66 -6.51 2.81
C LEU A 28 -2.27 -7.17 2.67
N GLU A 29 -1.32 -6.86 3.56
CA GLU A 29 -0.03 -7.53 3.63
C GLU A 29 -0.19 -9.02 3.95
N ARG A 30 -1.13 -9.38 4.84
CA ARG A 30 -1.43 -10.77 5.18
C ARG A 30 -2.00 -11.57 4.01
N GLU A 31 -2.74 -10.91 3.11
CA GLU A 31 -3.23 -11.50 1.87
C GLU A 31 -2.13 -11.61 0.78
N GLY A 32 -0.92 -11.10 1.05
CA GLY A 32 0.26 -11.24 0.19
C GLY A 32 0.49 -10.10 -0.80
N PHE A 33 -0.25 -8.99 -0.65
CA PHE A 33 -0.06 -7.78 -1.45
C PHE A 33 1.10 -6.92 -0.93
N ALA A 34 1.71 -6.15 -1.83
CA ALA A 34 2.63 -5.09 -1.44
C ALA A 34 1.81 -3.86 -1.09
N VAL A 35 1.95 -3.33 0.12
CA VAL A 35 1.09 -2.24 0.60
C VAL A 35 1.94 -1.04 0.97
N GLU A 36 1.58 0.11 0.41
CA GLU A 36 2.13 1.41 0.76
C GLU A 36 1.07 2.24 1.47
N THR A 37 1.51 3.12 2.37
CA THR A 37 0.61 3.95 3.16
C THR A 37 0.95 5.43 3.03
N ALA A 38 -0.07 6.26 2.93
CA ALA A 38 0.07 7.71 2.92
C ALA A 38 -0.87 8.32 3.98
N SER A 39 -0.37 9.35 4.66
CA SER A 39 -1.12 10.14 5.65
C SER A 39 -1.89 11.31 5.05
N ASP A 40 -1.60 11.65 3.80
CA ASP A 40 -2.14 12.83 3.15
C ASP A 40 -2.13 12.65 1.63
N GLY A 41 -2.94 13.48 0.95
CA GLY A 41 -3.10 13.41 -0.50
C GLY A 41 -1.84 13.78 -1.28
N LEU A 42 -0.94 14.60 -0.72
CA LEU A 42 0.32 14.97 -1.38
C LEU A 42 1.29 13.79 -1.41
N ALA A 43 1.45 13.12 -0.27
CA ALA A 43 2.21 11.88 -0.13
C ALA A 43 1.62 10.77 -1.03
N ALA A 44 0.28 10.68 -1.11
CA ALA A 44 -0.38 9.72 -1.99
C ALA A 44 -0.09 9.98 -3.47
N VAL A 45 -0.19 11.25 -3.91
CA VAL A 45 0.09 11.62 -5.30
C VAL A 45 1.57 11.43 -5.65
N ALA A 46 2.48 11.63 -4.70
CA ALA A 46 3.90 11.33 -4.89
C ALA A 46 4.13 9.83 -5.10
N ALA A 47 3.48 8.96 -4.31
CA ALA A 47 3.60 7.51 -4.41
C ALA A 47 3.03 6.91 -5.72
N VAL A 48 2.02 7.55 -6.34
CA VAL A 48 1.41 7.07 -7.60
C VAL A 48 2.15 7.56 -8.86
N ARG A 49 2.97 8.60 -8.74
CA ARG A 49 3.60 9.26 -9.90
C ARG A 49 4.97 8.68 -10.32
N GLU A 50 5.44 7.63 -9.67
CA GLU A 50 6.67 6.90 -10.04
C GLU A 50 6.36 5.68 -10.91
#